data_AF-A0A661PGE3-F1
#
_entry.id   AF-A0A661PGE3-F1
#
_cell.length_a   1.000
_cell.length_b   1.000
_cell.length_c   1.000
_cell.angle_alpha   90.00
_cell.angle_beta   90.00
_cell.angle_gamma   90.00
#
_symmetry.space_group_name_H-M   'P 1'
#
loop_
_entity.id
_entity.type
_entity.pdbx_description
1 polymer ?
#
loop_
_entity_poly.entity_id
_entity_poly.type
_entity_poly.pdbx_seq_one_letter_code
_entity_poly.pdbx_strand_id
1 'polypeptide(L)'
;MGRFQLLIIATILSLFLVATAVAGERLRLATTTSTENSGLLVELLPPFEQANDCQVDVIAVGTGKAIKLGENGDVDVIMVHARSKEDKFIDEGFGVDRRDVMYNDFVL
;
A
#
# COMPACT_ATOMS: atom_id res chain seq x y z
N MET A 1 27.08 18.29 40.97
CA MET A 1 26.31 17.17 40.38
C MET A 1 27.26 15.99 40.19
N GLY A 2 26.97 14.84 40.80
CA GLY A 2 27.90 13.71 40.80
C GLY A 2 27.90 12.94 39.48
N ARG A 3 29.05 12.38 39.07
CA ARG A 3 29.18 11.47 37.91
C ARG A 3 28.11 10.36 37.90
N PHE A 4 27.73 9.90 39.09
CA PHE A 4 26.69 8.89 39.30
C PHE A 4 25.27 9.37 38.93
N GLN A 5 24.93 10.61 39.26
CA GLN A 5 23.64 11.22 38.84
C GLN A 5 23.59 11.42 37.33
N LEU A 6 24.73 11.76 36.71
CA LEU A 6 24.83 11.91 35.26
C LEU A 6 24.59 10.57 34.53
N LEU A 7 25.10 9.46 35.07
CA LEU A 7 24.92 8.12 34.53
C LEU A 7 23.46 7.65 34.64
N ILE A 8 22.79 7.93 35.76
CA ILE A 8 21.36 7.57 35.94
C ILE A 8 20.49 8.36 34.96
N ILE A 9 20.72 9.66 34.81
CA ILE A 9 19.97 10.50 33.87
C ILE A 9 20.20 10.03 32.44
N ALA A 10 21.45 9.73 32.04
CA ALA A 10 21.76 9.22 30.72
C ALA A 10 21.07 7.87 30.43
N THR A 11 20.97 6.99 31.43
CA THR A 11 20.31 5.69 31.31
C THR A 11 18.78 5.81 31.21
N ILE A 12 18.17 6.73 31.97
CA ILE A 12 16.72 6.99 31.87
C ILE A 12 16.38 7.62 30.51
N LEU A 13 17.24 8.52 30.02
CA LEU A 13 17.05 9.18 28.72
C LEU A 13 17.19 8.20 27.55
N SER A 14 18.10 7.22 27.63
CA SER A 14 18.23 6.18 26.61
C SER A 14 17.05 5.20 26.62
N LEU A 15 16.49 4.87 27.78
CA LEU A 15 15.26 4.07 27.88
C LEU A 15 14.03 4.80 27.30
N PHE A 16 13.95 6.13 27.43
CA PHE A 16 12.87 6.92 26.83
C PHE A 16 12.97 7.01 25.29
N LEU A 17 14.17 6.92 24.72
CA LEU A 17 14.37 6.96 23.26
C LEU A 17 13.97 5.63 22.56
N VAL A 18 13.84 4.56 23.33
CA VAL A 18 13.37 3.23 22.86
C VAL A 18 11.84 3.12 22.93
N ALA A 19 11.13 4.17 23.36
CA ALA A 19 9.68 4.27 23.28
C ALA A 19 9.22 4.37 21.82
N THR A 20 9.19 3.20 21.16
CA THR A 20 8.32 2.77 20.08
C THR A 20 8.02 3.82 19.01
N ALA A 21 8.83 3.84 17.95
CA ALA A 21 8.37 4.29 16.65
C ALA A 21 7.25 3.34 16.18
N VAL A 22 6.00 3.65 16.50
CA VAL A 22 4.83 2.98 15.93
C VAL A 22 4.65 3.57 14.54
N ALA A 23 5.33 3.00 13.55
CA ALA A 23 5.04 3.29 12.15
C ALA A 23 3.79 2.48 11.77
N GLY A 24 2.70 3.15 11.43
CA GLY A 24 1.50 2.48 10.92
C GLY A 24 1.82 1.67 9.67
N GLU A 25 1.15 0.53 9.50
CA GLU A 25 1.36 -0.33 8.34
C GLU A 25 0.94 0.40 7.06
N ARG A 26 1.71 0.23 5.99
CA ARG A 26 1.44 0.86 4.69
C ARG A 26 1.28 -0.19 3.62
N LEU A 27 0.22 -0.08 2.83
CA LEU A 27 -0.04 -0.91 1.65
C LEU A 27 0.08 -0.05 0.39
N ARG A 28 0.98 -0.40 -0.52
CA ARG A 28 1.15 0.31 -1.79
C ARG A 28 0.28 -0.33 -2.87
N LEU A 29 -0.62 0.47 -3.43
CA LEU A 29 -1.55 0.07 -4.48
C LEU A 29 -1.21 0.78 -5.79
N ALA A 30 -0.83 0.04 -6.83
CA ALA A 30 -0.84 0.58 -8.19
C ALA A 30 -2.19 0.34 -8.85
N THR A 31 -2.81 1.41 -9.36
CA THR A 31 -4.12 1.36 -10.01
C THR A 31 -4.12 2.15 -11.32
N THR A 32 -5.26 2.13 -12.01
CA THR A 32 -5.45 2.93 -13.23
C THR A 32 -5.99 4.32 -12.94
N THR A 33 -5.58 5.32 -13.74
CA THR A 33 -6.14 6.69 -13.64
C THR A 33 -7.66 6.73 -13.82
N SER A 34 -8.26 5.84 -14.64
CA SER A 34 -9.71 5.78 -14.79
C SER A 34 -10.41 5.24 -13.54
N THR A 35 -9.78 4.32 -12.81
CA THR A 35 -10.30 3.84 -11.52
C THR A 35 -10.20 4.93 -10.45
N GLU A 36 -9.07 5.62 -10.36
CA GLU A 36 -8.90 6.75 -9.44
C GLU A 36 -9.97 7.83 -9.69
N ASN A 37 -10.11 8.25 -10.95
CA ASN A 37 -11.06 9.29 -11.34
C ASN A 37 -12.53 8.90 -11.18
N SER A 38 -12.84 7.61 -10.99
CA SER A 38 -14.22 7.16 -10.73
C SER A 38 -14.73 7.55 -9.34
N GLY A 39 -13.82 7.89 -8.42
CA GLY A 39 -14.14 8.11 -7.01
C GLY A 39 -14.30 6.83 -6.19
N LEU A 40 -14.22 5.64 -6.80
CA LEU A 40 -14.39 4.36 -6.11
C LEU A 40 -13.46 4.21 -4.89
N LEU A 41 -12.19 4.59 -5.03
CA LEU A 41 -11.20 4.44 -3.96
C LEU A 41 -11.44 5.41 -2.79
N VAL A 42 -12.07 6.55 -3.03
CA VAL A 42 -12.43 7.51 -1.96
C VAL A 42 -13.44 6.88 -1.00
N GLU A 43 -14.32 6.02 -1.51
CA GLU A 43 -15.33 5.32 -0.70
C GLU A 43 -14.79 4.03 -0.05
N LEU A 44 -13.92 3.29 -0.76
CA LEU A 44 -13.44 1.99 -0.30
C LEU A 44 -12.28 2.07 0.70
N LEU A 45 -11.35 3.01 0.52
CA LEU A 45 -10.12 3.04 1.32
C LEU A 45 -10.37 3.44 2.78
N PRO A 46 -11.17 4.47 3.13
CA PRO A 46 -11.35 4.85 4.53
C PRO A 46 -11.86 3.72 5.45
N PRO A 47 -12.92 2.97 5.12
CA PRO A 47 -13.34 1.84 5.96
C PRO A 47 -12.33 0.68 5.94
N PHE A 48 -11.61 0.47 4.85
CA PHE A 48 -10.56 -0.55 4.77
C PHE A 48 -9.37 -0.21 5.68
N GLU A 49 -8.86 1.01 5.61
CA GLU A 49 -7.77 1.52 6.43
C GLU A 49 -8.12 1.46 7.93
N GLN A 50 -9.35 1.86 8.29
CA GLN A 50 -9.84 1.78 9.66
C GLN A 50 -9.94 0.34 10.18
N ALA A 51 -10.43 -0.59 9.36
CA ALA A 51 -10.61 -1.98 9.77
C ALA A 51 -9.30 -2.75 9.91
N ASN A 52 -8.25 -2.33 9.20
CA ASN A 52 -6.96 -3.03 9.14
C ASN A 52 -5.80 -2.28 9.82
N ASP A 53 -6.06 -1.11 10.42
CA ASP A 53 -5.03 -0.26 11.05
C ASP A 53 -3.83 0.02 10.12
N CYS A 54 -4.13 0.31 8.85
CA CYS A 54 -3.13 0.56 7.82
C CYS A 54 -3.46 1.81 7.00
N GLN A 55 -2.47 2.33 6.28
CA GLN A 55 -2.65 3.38 5.27
C GLN A 55 -2.38 2.82 3.87
N VAL A 56 -3.19 3.20 2.88
CA VAL A 56 -3.03 2.79 1.48
C VAL A 56 -2.42 3.91 0.65
N ASP A 57 -1.24 3.66 0.10
CA ASP A 57 -0.55 4.55 -0.83
C ASP A 57 -0.98 4.24 -2.28
N VAL A 58 -1.78 5.12 -2.86
CA VAL A 58 -2.29 4.94 -4.23
C VAL A 58 -1.37 5.57 -5.27
N ILE A 59 -0.98 4.76 -6.26
CA ILE A 59 -0.24 5.19 -7.46
C ILE A 59 -1.13 4.98 -8.68
N ALA A 60 -1.79 6.05 -9.11
CA ALA A 60 -2.68 6.03 -10.28
C ALA A 60 -1.91 6.32 -11.58
N VAL A 61 -1.80 5.30 -12.45
CA VAL A 61 -1.04 5.39 -13.72
C VAL A 61 -1.77 4.65 -14.86
N GLY A 62 -1.21 4.59 -16.06
CA GLY A 62 -1.75 3.71 -17.11
C GLY A 62 -1.56 2.22 -16.76
N THR A 63 -2.46 1.35 -17.22
CA THR A 63 -2.45 -0.10 -16.93
C THR A 63 -1.09 -0.77 -17.10
N GLY A 64 -0.40 -0.51 -18.21
CA GLY A 64 0.93 -1.11 -18.46
C GLY A 64 1.98 -0.69 -17.43
N LYS A 65 1.91 0.56 -16.95
CA LYS A 65 2.82 1.06 -15.91
C LYS A 65 2.47 0.50 -14.54
N ALA A 66 1.18 0.35 -14.21
CA ALA A 66 0.75 -0.26 -12.95
C ALA A 66 1.23 -1.71 -12.84
N ILE A 67 1.07 -2.49 -13.92
CA ILE A 67 1.59 -3.86 -14.00
C ILE A 67 3.11 -3.88 -13.87
N LYS A 68 3.82 -2.98 -14.57
CA LYS A 68 5.29 -2.90 -14.48
C LYS A 68 5.80 -2.59 -13.07
N LEU A 69 5.10 -1.74 -12.32
CA LEU A 69 5.40 -1.49 -10.90
C LEU A 69 5.26 -2.77 -10.07
N GLY A 70 4.21 -3.55 -10.32
CA GLY A 70 4.03 -4.87 -9.68
C GLY A 70 5.15 -5.86 -10.04
N GLU A 71 5.52 -5.95 -11.32
CA GLU A 71 6.60 -6.85 -11.79
C GLU A 71 7.95 -6.50 -11.15
N ASN A 72 8.20 -5.22 -10.88
CA ASN A 72 9.42 -4.73 -10.25
C ASN A 72 9.43 -4.88 -8.72
N GLY A 73 8.29 -5.22 -8.10
CA GLY A 73 8.13 -5.22 -6.65
C GLY A 73 8.06 -3.82 -6.02
N ASP A 74 7.69 -2.80 -6.79
CA ASP A 74 7.58 -1.42 -6.30
C ASP A 74 6.31 -1.22 -5.43
N VAL A 75 5.32 -2.11 -5.60
CA VAL A 75 4.00 -2.08 -4.93
C VAL A 75 3.60 -3.45 -4.41
N ASP A 76 2.68 -3.48 -3.45
CA ASP A 76 2.20 -4.70 -2.79
C ASP A 76 1.01 -5.31 -3.54
N VAL A 77 0.16 -4.48 -4.12
CA VAL A 77 -1.05 -4.88 -4.84
C VAL A 77 -1.20 -4.08 -6.13
N ILE A 78 -1.68 -4.73 -7.19
CA ILE A 78 -2.15 -4.07 -8.41
C ILE A 78 -3.67 -4.20 -8.53
N MET A 79 -4.35 -3.13 -8.94
CA MET A 79 -5.77 -3.16 -9.29
C MET A 79 -5.95 -2.55 -10.68
N VAL A 80 -6.15 -3.42 -11.67
CA VAL A 80 -6.27 -3.05 -13.08
C VAL A 80 -7.50 -3.72 -13.71
N HIS A 81 -7.81 -3.33 -14.95
CA HIS A 81 -8.94 -3.86 -15.72
C HIS A 81 -8.49 -4.32 -17.11
N ALA A 82 -7.50 -5.21 -17.16
CA ALA A 82 -6.94 -5.76 -18.40
C ALA A 82 -6.68 -7.26 -18.26
N ARG A 83 -7.76 -8.05 -18.39
CA ARG A 83 -7.79 -9.50 -18.12
C ARG A 83 -6.62 -10.29 -18.71
N SER A 84 -6.34 -10.13 -20.00
CA SER A 84 -5.24 -10.85 -20.65
C SER A 84 -3.85 -10.50 -20.09
N LYS A 85 -3.65 -9.29 -19.60
CA LYS A 85 -2.38 -8.87 -18.98
C LYS A 85 -2.29 -9.31 -17.53
N GLU A 86 -3.41 -9.33 -16.81
CA GLU A 86 -3.48 -9.89 -15.45
C GLU A 86 -3.17 -11.38 -15.44
N ASP A 87 -3.75 -12.14 -16.37
CA ASP A 87 -3.49 -13.59 -16.49
C ASP A 87 -2.01 -13.84 -16.76
N LYS A 88 -1.41 -13.10 -17.70
CA LYS A 88 0.02 -13.15 -17.96
C LYS A 88 0.86 -12.80 -16.73
N PHE A 89 0.47 -11.79 -15.96
CA PHE A 89 1.19 -11.38 -14.74
C PHE A 89 1.22 -12.49 -13.68
N ILE A 90 0.13 -13.26 -13.55
CA ILE A 90 0.08 -14.44 -12.68
C ILE A 90 0.88 -15.60 -13.26
N ASP A 91 0.73 -15.90 -14.55
CA ASP A 91 1.42 -16.99 -15.23
C ASP A 91 2.96 -16.82 -15.21
N GLU A 92 3.44 -15.58 -15.27
CA GLU A 92 4.86 -15.24 -15.15
C GLU A 92 5.36 -15.19 -13.70
N GLY A 93 4.48 -15.40 -12.71
CA GLY A 93 4.84 -15.54 -11.30
C GLY A 93 5.00 -14.22 -10.54
N PHE A 94 4.54 -13.10 -11.09
CA PHE A 94 4.63 -11.79 -10.43
C PHE A 94 3.50 -11.53 -9.43
N GLY A 95 2.40 -12.28 -9.51
CA GLY A 95 1.28 -12.20 -8.56
C GLY A 95 0.83 -13.57 -8.08
N VAL A 96 0.12 -13.59 -6.96
CA VAL A 96 -0.22 -14.84 -6.25
C VAL A 96 -1.72 -15.06 -6.01
N ASP A 97 -2.53 -13.99 -6.00
CA ASP A 97 -3.97 -14.07 -5.69
C ASP A 97 -4.75 -13.05 -6.53
N ARG A 98 -5.13 -13.47 -7.75
CA ARG A 98 -5.95 -12.64 -8.63
C ARG A 98 -7.42 -12.79 -8.29
N ARG A 99 -8.12 -11.67 -8.12
CA ARG A 99 -9.56 -11.63 -7.82
C ARG A 99 -10.29 -10.60 -8.67
N ASP A 100 -11.49 -10.96 -9.09
CA ASP A 100 -12.39 -10.04 -9.77
C ASP A 100 -13.18 -9.26 -8.70
N VAL A 101 -13.05 -7.93 -8.71
CA VAL A 101 -13.65 -7.05 -7.67
C VAL A 101 -14.57 -5.97 -8.23
N MET A 102 -14.44 -5.65 -9.52
CA MET A 102 -15.25 -4.65 -10.21
C MET A 102 -15.23 -4.87 -11.71
N TYR A 103 -16.22 -4.30 -12.40
CA TYR A 103 -16.22 -4.14 -13.85
C TYR A 103 -16.77 -2.76 -14.20
N ASN A 104 -16.39 -2.24 -15.36
CA ASN A 104 -17.01 -1.05 -15.93
C ASN A 104 -17.96 -1.47 -17.05
N ASP A 105 -19.01 -0.68 -17.25
CA ASP A 105 -19.90 -0.80 -18.39
C ASP A 105 -19.84 0.48 -19.24
N PHE A 106 -20.08 0.35 -20.54
CA PHE A 106 -20.16 1.47 -21.46
C PHE A 106 -21.62 1.69 -21.84
N VAL A 107 -22.16 2.86 -21.48
CA VAL A 107 -23.45 3.31 -21.97
C VAL A 107 -23.21 4.02 -23.31
N LEU A 108 -23.71 3.43 -24.40
CA LEU A 108 -23.56 3.91 -25.78
C LEU A 108 -24.85 4.53 -26.30
#